data_AF-A0A0F9SSY5-F1
#
_entry.id   AF-A0A0F9SSY5-F1
#
_cell.length_a   1.000
_cell.length_b   1.000
_cell.length_c   1.000
_cell.angle_alpha   90.00
_cell.angle_beta   90.00
_cell.angle_gamma   90.00
#
_symmetry.space_group_name_H-M   'P 1'
#
loop_
_entity.id
_entity.type
_entity.pdbx_description
1 polymer ?
#
loop_
_entity_poly.entity_id
_entity_poly.type
_entity_poly.pdbx_seq_one_letter_code
_entity_poly.pdbx_strand_id
1 'polypeptide(L)'
;MPRAKSNAKPKRQSTKKKQSVRQSAGGIHLDSDDLRQDMRDAGGGNYFTWPDSGKVKLRLLPYERNGRAKLFYKAVQHWQPTPEIRGSVSCGGHDCKLCQLRASLDKANQDLIDHLRPRIQYLFNVVDKADKEERIQIFRGPKTVYDRFVAVILDEEEFPDACSLENGVDFLVQKSGTGLNTTYGVTPSPKRSAVSPQGSLTNFEEQEANRGSVDLKVIAEQVAEAYDVTVPF
;
A
#
# COMPACT_ATOMS: atom_id res chain seq x y z
N MET A 1 -33.93 49.59 -26.54
CA MET A 1 -34.67 48.84 -27.58
C MET A 1 -33.69 48.43 -28.70
N PRO A 2 -34.07 47.61 -29.70
CA PRO A 2 -34.03 46.14 -29.74
C PRO A 2 -32.90 45.66 -30.71
N ARG A 3 -32.75 44.40 -31.19
CA ARG A 3 -33.51 43.13 -31.09
C ARG A 3 -32.53 41.94 -31.25
N ALA A 4 -32.86 40.76 -30.74
CA ALA A 4 -32.03 39.55 -30.85
C ALA A 4 -32.07 38.87 -32.24
N LYS A 5 -31.07 38.02 -32.52
CA LYS A 5 -31.23 36.78 -33.32
C LYS A 5 -30.45 35.61 -32.70
N SER A 6 -31.12 34.47 -32.62
CA SER A 6 -30.60 33.16 -32.21
C SER A 6 -29.91 32.43 -33.37
N ASN A 7 -29.14 31.38 -33.08
CA ASN A 7 -29.50 30.03 -33.58
C ASN A 7 -28.75 28.84 -32.94
N ALA A 8 -29.46 27.72 -33.03
CA ALA A 8 -29.29 26.39 -32.43
C ALA A 8 -27.90 25.71 -32.38
N LYS A 9 -27.74 24.87 -31.36
CA LYS A 9 -26.74 23.77 -31.26
C LYS A 9 -27.08 22.63 -32.24
N PRO A 10 -26.08 21.87 -32.72
CA PRO A 10 -26.20 20.43 -32.92
C PRO A 10 -25.90 19.67 -31.61
N LYS A 11 -26.79 18.75 -31.21
CA LYS A 11 -26.47 17.73 -30.19
C LYS A 11 -25.41 16.79 -30.76
N ARG A 12 -24.36 16.47 -30.00
CA ARG A 12 -23.57 15.23 -30.21
C ARG A 12 -23.85 14.24 -29.09
N GLN A 13 -23.96 12.98 -29.48
CA GLN A 13 -24.64 11.93 -28.72
C GLN A 13 -23.78 11.39 -27.57
N SER A 14 -24.45 10.86 -26.56
CA SER A 14 -23.82 9.95 -25.61
C SER A 14 -23.39 8.67 -26.32
N THR A 15 -22.17 8.21 -26.05
CA THR A 15 -21.77 6.82 -26.27
C THR A 15 -21.45 6.20 -24.92
N LYS A 16 -22.48 5.61 -24.29
CA LYS A 16 -22.28 4.61 -23.25
C LYS A 16 -21.40 3.50 -23.84
N LYS A 17 -20.14 3.40 -23.43
CA LYS A 17 -19.32 2.23 -23.74
C LYS A 17 -19.75 1.11 -22.79
N LYS A 18 -20.92 0.51 -23.05
CA LYS A 18 -21.24 -0.83 -22.56
C LYS A 18 -20.12 -1.74 -23.07
N GLN A 19 -19.28 -2.28 -22.20
CA GLN A 19 -18.55 -3.50 -22.52
C GLN A 19 -19.59 -4.61 -22.64
N SER A 20 -19.99 -4.89 -23.88
CA SER A 20 -20.73 -6.10 -24.18
C SER A 20 -19.79 -7.28 -24.00
N VAL A 21 -20.04 -8.12 -23.00
CA VAL A 21 -19.50 -9.46 -22.96
C VAL A 21 -19.99 -10.18 -24.23
N ARG A 22 -19.08 -10.39 -25.18
CA ARG A 22 -19.36 -11.23 -26.36
C ARG A 22 -19.18 -12.68 -25.93
N GLN A 23 -20.29 -13.38 -25.72
CA GLN A 23 -20.26 -14.84 -25.71
C GLN A 23 -20.06 -15.33 -27.14
N SER A 24 -18.88 -15.88 -27.42
CA SER A 24 -18.62 -16.73 -28.58
C SER A 24 -18.00 -18.04 -28.09
N ALA A 25 -18.54 -19.16 -28.56
CA ALA A 25 -18.07 -20.48 -28.16
C ALA A 25 -16.66 -20.76 -28.71
N GLY A 26 -15.78 -21.31 -27.86
CA GLY A 26 -14.43 -21.74 -28.23
C GLY A 26 -13.35 -21.16 -27.34
N GLY A 27 -13.10 -21.79 -26.19
CA GLY A 27 -11.92 -21.58 -25.33
C GLY A 27 -11.82 -20.20 -24.65
N ILE A 28 -11.77 -20.17 -23.32
CA ILE A 28 -11.22 -19.01 -22.61
C ILE A 28 -9.71 -19.03 -22.88
N HIS A 29 -9.27 -18.31 -23.90
CA HIS A 29 -7.84 -18.05 -24.07
C HIS A 29 -7.45 -17.03 -23.00
N LEU A 30 -6.85 -17.53 -21.93
CA LEU A 30 -6.13 -16.68 -20.99
C LEU A 30 -4.95 -16.08 -21.77
N ASP A 31 -4.96 -14.77 -22.01
CA ASP A 31 -3.79 -14.10 -22.57
C ASP A 31 -2.69 -14.09 -21.49
N SER A 32 -1.45 -14.33 -21.90
CA SER A 32 -0.31 -14.23 -20.99
C SER A 32 -0.09 -12.80 -20.48
N ASP A 33 -0.52 -11.78 -21.22
CA ASP A 33 -0.44 -10.39 -20.78
C ASP A 33 -1.61 -9.98 -19.90
N ASP A 34 -2.83 -10.49 -20.16
CA ASP A 34 -3.95 -10.37 -19.20
C ASP A 34 -3.62 -11.11 -17.89
N LEU A 35 -3.06 -12.33 -17.94
CA LEU A 35 -2.59 -13.03 -16.74
C LEU A 35 -1.45 -12.29 -16.01
N ARG A 36 -0.53 -11.63 -16.73
CA ARG A 36 0.51 -10.79 -16.10
C ARG A 36 -0.07 -9.51 -15.49
N GLN A 37 -1.14 -8.96 -16.07
CA GLN A 37 -1.84 -7.81 -15.53
C GLN A 37 -2.69 -8.22 -14.32
N ASP A 38 -3.46 -9.29 -14.41
CA ASP A 38 -4.17 -9.94 -13.32
C ASP A 38 -3.21 -10.34 -12.19
N MET A 39 -1.98 -10.81 -12.46
CA MET A 39 -0.98 -11.09 -11.42
C MET A 39 -0.44 -9.81 -10.75
N ARG A 40 -0.38 -8.67 -11.45
CA ARG A 40 -0.03 -7.37 -10.85
C ARG A 40 -1.18 -6.83 -10.00
N ASP A 41 -2.42 -7.00 -10.48
CA ASP A 41 -3.63 -6.52 -9.86
C ASP A 41 -4.11 -7.46 -8.72
N ALA A 42 -3.74 -8.74 -8.74
CA ALA A 42 -3.96 -9.73 -7.68
C ALA A 42 -3.10 -9.47 -6.42
N GLY A 43 -2.13 -8.55 -6.47
CA GLY A 43 -1.53 -7.93 -5.29
C GLY A 43 -2.49 -6.96 -4.57
N GLY A 44 -3.79 -7.25 -4.59
CA GLY A 44 -4.91 -6.32 -4.61
C GLY A 44 -4.91 -5.30 -3.47
N GLY A 45 -4.41 -4.10 -3.77
CA GLY A 45 -4.44 -2.97 -2.87
C GLY A 45 -3.94 -1.70 -3.55
N ASN A 46 -4.72 -0.62 -3.47
CA ASN A 46 -4.35 0.69 -4.00
C ASN A 46 -3.26 1.31 -3.11
N TYR A 47 -2.01 0.86 -3.20
CA TYR A 47 -0.95 1.33 -2.30
C TYR A 47 -0.61 2.81 -2.53
N PHE A 48 -0.56 3.56 -1.43
CA PHE A 48 -0.01 4.91 -1.43
C PHE A 48 1.46 4.87 -1.87
N THR A 49 1.80 5.68 -2.87
CA THR A 49 3.17 5.81 -3.36
C THR A 49 3.81 7.05 -2.72
N TRP A 50 4.87 6.81 -1.93
CA TRP A 50 5.65 7.89 -1.34
C TRP A 50 6.33 8.73 -2.42
N PRO A 51 6.32 10.08 -2.34
CA PRO A 51 7.29 10.88 -3.06
C PRO A 51 8.72 10.58 -2.57
N ASP A 52 9.71 10.86 -3.41
CA ASP A 52 11.12 10.63 -3.09
C ASP A 52 11.55 11.39 -1.83
N SER A 53 11.14 12.65 -1.73
CA SER A 53 11.19 13.45 -0.50
C SER A 53 10.03 14.46 -0.49
N GLY A 54 9.68 14.97 0.69
CA GLY A 54 8.70 16.04 0.83
C GLY A 54 7.66 15.81 1.92
N LYS A 55 6.50 16.45 1.75
CA LYS A 55 5.38 16.45 2.70
C LYS A 55 4.11 16.02 1.98
N VAL A 56 3.36 15.12 2.60
CA VAL A 56 2.06 14.64 2.13
C VAL A 56 1.04 14.79 3.26
N LYS A 57 -0.24 14.99 2.93
CA LYS A 57 -1.29 15.19 3.94
C LYS A 57 -2.26 14.03 3.86
N LEU A 58 -2.24 13.17 4.87
CA LEU A 58 -3.02 11.93 4.91
C LEU A 58 -4.13 12.02 5.97
N ARG A 59 -5.34 11.61 5.61
CA ARG A 59 -6.39 11.24 6.58
C ARG A 59 -6.28 9.75 6.86
N LEU A 60 -6.24 9.36 8.13
CA LEU A 60 -6.31 7.95 8.53
C LEU A 60 -7.77 7.50 8.57
N LEU A 61 -8.02 6.27 8.13
CA LEU A 61 -9.34 5.65 8.12
C LEU A 61 -9.33 4.35 8.94
N PRO A 62 -10.06 4.26 10.05
CA PRO A 62 -10.25 3.01 10.76
C PRO A 62 -11.15 2.08 9.94
N TYR A 63 -10.94 0.78 10.10
CA TYR A 63 -11.75 -0.29 9.51
C TYR A 63 -12.36 -1.14 10.61
N GLU A 64 -13.53 -1.74 10.35
CA GLU A 64 -14.10 -2.70 11.29
C GLU A 64 -13.47 -4.08 11.08
N ARG A 65 -13.13 -4.76 12.18
CA ARG A 65 -12.79 -6.17 12.20
C ARG A 65 -13.39 -6.84 13.42
N ASN A 66 -14.22 -7.86 13.20
CA ASN A 66 -14.90 -8.63 14.26
C ASN A 66 -15.65 -7.74 15.26
N GLY A 67 -16.44 -6.76 14.79
CA GLY A 67 -17.18 -5.82 15.63
C GLY A 67 -16.32 -4.84 16.43
N ARG A 68 -15.05 -4.64 16.05
CA ARG A 68 -14.14 -3.67 16.70
C ARG A 68 -13.44 -2.82 15.65
N ALA A 69 -13.33 -1.51 15.93
CA ALA A 69 -12.49 -0.62 15.13
C ALA A 69 -11.01 -1.03 15.19
N LYS A 70 -10.34 -0.98 14.05
CA LYS A 70 -8.90 -1.17 13.87
C LYS A 70 -8.36 -0.01 13.04
N LEU A 71 -7.21 0.52 13.44
CA LEU A 71 -6.55 1.61 12.72
C LEU A 71 -5.49 1.09 11.74
N PHE A 72 -4.83 -0.02 12.09
CA PHE A 72 -3.62 -0.48 11.42
C PHE A 72 -3.49 -2.00 11.45
N TYR A 73 -2.62 -2.52 10.60
CA TYR A 73 -2.08 -3.88 10.68
C TYR A 73 -0.55 -3.87 10.72
N LYS A 74 0.05 -4.79 11.47
CA LYS A 74 1.51 -4.94 11.59
C LYS A 74 1.99 -6.06 10.67
N ALA A 75 2.46 -5.69 9.49
CA ALA A 75 3.10 -6.61 8.56
C ALA A 75 4.59 -6.79 8.88
N VAL A 76 5.13 -7.99 8.61
CA VAL A 76 6.57 -8.28 8.65
C VAL A 76 6.95 -8.75 7.25
N GLN A 77 7.86 -8.05 6.58
CA GLN A 77 8.11 -8.25 5.14
C GLN A 77 9.60 -8.12 4.79
N HIS A 78 10.08 -8.96 3.87
CA HIS A 78 11.37 -8.79 3.20
C HIS A 78 11.20 -7.76 2.07
N TRP A 79 12.15 -6.84 1.91
CA TRP A 79 12.07 -5.77 0.90
C TRP A 79 13.01 -6.07 -0.26
N GLN A 80 12.46 -6.23 -1.46
CA GLN A 80 13.18 -6.51 -2.72
C GLN A 80 14.28 -7.57 -2.57
N PRO A 81 13.96 -8.79 -2.10
CA PRO A 81 14.98 -9.82 -1.79
C PRO A 81 15.83 -10.20 -3.02
N THR A 82 15.31 -10.01 -4.24
CA THR A 82 16.09 -10.09 -5.49
C THR A 82 15.83 -8.85 -6.35
N PRO A 83 16.70 -8.52 -7.33
CA PRO A 83 16.48 -7.42 -8.28
C PRO A 83 15.20 -7.55 -9.13
N GLU A 84 14.76 -8.77 -9.39
CA GLU A 84 13.57 -9.11 -10.18
C GLU A 84 12.29 -8.81 -9.38
N ILE A 85 12.32 -9.07 -8.07
CA ILE A 85 11.19 -8.84 -7.17
C ILE A 85 11.16 -7.37 -6.76
N ARG A 86 10.50 -6.56 -7.59
CA ARG A 86 10.26 -5.12 -7.35
C ARG A 86 9.14 -4.86 -6.32
N GLY A 87 9.28 -5.41 -5.11
CA GLY A 87 8.30 -5.21 -4.05
C GLY A 87 8.68 -5.84 -2.71
N SER A 88 7.70 -5.89 -1.79
CA SER A 88 7.85 -6.54 -0.49
C SER A 88 7.19 -7.91 -0.46
N VAL A 89 7.88 -8.90 0.08
CA VAL A 89 7.37 -10.29 0.25
C VAL A 89 7.09 -10.52 1.73
N SER A 90 5.94 -11.09 2.06
CA SER A 90 5.55 -11.31 3.46
C SER A 90 6.42 -12.38 4.14
N CYS A 91 6.82 -12.12 5.38
CA CYS A 91 7.72 -12.98 6.15
C CYS A 91 6.88 -13.96 6.99
N GLY A 92 7.02 -15.26 6.72
CA GLY A 92 6.36 -16.34 7.49
C GLY A 92 6.91 -16.58 8.91
N GLY A 93 7.73 -15.68 9.45
CA GLY A 93 8.35 -15.86 10.76
C GLY A 93 9.39 -16.98 10.76
N HIS A 94 9.20 -18.00 11.60
CA HIS A 94 10.16 -19.10 11.81
C HIS A 94 10.37 -19.98 10.56
N ASP A 95 9.30 -20.23 9.80
CA ASP A 95 9.35 -21.06 8.59
C ASP A 95 9.74 -20.26 7.32
N CYS A 96 10.06 -18.97 7.47
CA CYS A 96 10.45 -18.13 6.35
C CYS A 96 11.80 -18.56 5.77
N LYS A 97 11.80 -19.06 4.53
CA LYS A 97 13.00 -19.51 3.81
C LYS A 97 14.05 -18.40 3.62
N LEU A 98 13.63 -17.15 3.46
CA LEU A 98 14.55 -15.99 3.44
C LEU A 98 15.19 -15.72 4.81
N CYS A 99 14.49 -16.00 5.91
CA CYS A 99 15.09 -15.95 7.26
C CYS A 99 16.06 -17.12 7.49
N GLN A 100 15.75 -18.31 6.98
CA GLN A 100 16.61 -19.50 7.08
C GLN A 100 17.90 -19.30 6.28
N LEU A 101 17.82 -18.84 5.03
CA LEU A 101 18.99 -18.47 4.22
C LEU A 101 19.82 -17.38 4.91
N ARG A 102 19.19 -16.29 5.36
CA ARG A 102 19.87 -15.22 6.12
C ARG A 102 20.60 -15.74 7.37
N ALA A 103 20.12 -16.81 8.00
CA ALA A 103 20.73 -17.40 9.19
C ALA A 103 21.89 -18.38 8.88
N SER A 104 22.00 -18.90 7.65
CA SER A 104 23.14 -19.72 7.21
C SER A 104 24.29 -18.91 6.63
N LEU A 105 24.08 -17.63 6.30
CA LEU A 105 25.11 -16.72 5.85
C LEU A 105 26.09 -16.35 6.97
N ASP A 106 27.36 -16.19 6.59
CA ASP A 106 28.43 -15.78 7.48
C ASP A 106 28.69 -14.26 7.43
N LYS A 107 29.68 -13.79 8.21
CA LYS A 107 30.06 -12.37 8.25
C LYS A 107 30.70 -11.85 6.95
N ALA A 108 31.15 -12.72 6.03
CA ALA A 108 31.61 -12.27 4.72
C ALA A 108 30.42 -11.77 3.87
N ASN A 109 29.22 -12.28 4.14
CA ASN A 109 27.97 -11.94 3.47
C ASN A 109 27.13 -10.89 4.22
N GLN A 110 27.77 -10.01 5.01
CA GLN A 110 27.07 -9.07 5.91
C GLN A 110 26.06 -8.16 5.19
N ASP A 111 26.39 -7.65 4.00
CA ASP A 111 25.49 -6.80 3.21
C ASP A 111 24.21 -7.55 2.80
N LEU A 112 24.33 -8.83 2.43
CA LEU A 112 23.19 -9.70 2.13
C LEU A 112 22.37 -10.03 3.38
N ILE A 113 23.02 -10.23 4.53
CA ILE A 113 22.34 -10.43 5.83
C ILE A 113 21.50 -9.21 6.23
N ASP A 114 22.01 -7.99 6.01
CA ASP A 114 21.31 -6.74 6.28
C ASP A 114 20.22 -6.43 5.25
N HIS A 115 20.44 -6.80 3.99
CA HIS A 115 19.46 -6.71 2.90
C HIS A 115 18.26 -7.64 3.14
N LEU A 116 18.51 -8.93 3.39
CA LEU A 116 17.49 -9.95 3.66
C LEU A 116 16.79 -9.78 5.02
N ARG A 117 17.23 -8.87 5.89
CA ARG A 117 16.61 -8.67 7.21
C ARG A 117 15.14 -8.26 7.04
N PRO A 118 14.17 -9.03 7.59
CA PRO A 118 12.77 -8.66 7.51
C PRO A 118 12.51 -7.35 8.25
N ARG A 119 11.64 -6.52 7.68
CA ARG A 119 11.29 -5.18 8.17
C ARG A 119 9.84 -5.19 8.65
N ILE A 120 9.60 -4.59 9.81
CA ILE A 120 8.23 -4.35 10.29
C ILE A 120 7.69 -3.14 9.53
N GLN A 121 6.49 -3.26 8.99
CA GLN A 121 5.72 -2.18 8.38
C GLN A 121 4.34 -2.11 9.02
N TYR A 122 3.82 -0.90 9.17
CA TYR A 122 2.48 -0.65 9.68
C TYR A 122 1.62 -0.22 8.49
N LEU A 123 0.59 -1.00 8.19
CA LEU A 123 -0.37 -0.76 7.11
C LEU A 123 -1.55 0.03 7.65
N PHE A 124 -1.98 1.07 6.95
CA PHE A 124 -3.13 1.89 7.30
C PHE A 124 -3.99 2.14 6.07
N ASN A 125 -5.31 2.17 6.22
CA ASN A 125 -6.18 2.75 5.21
C ASN A 125 -6.10 4.27 5.34
N VAL A 126 -5.84 4.97 4.23
CA VAL A 126 -5.69 6.43 4.20
C VAL A 126 -6.41 7.04 3.00
N VAL A 127 -6.60 8.36 3.06
CA VAL A 127 -6.85 9.20 1.90
C VAL A 127 -5.75 10.26 1.84
N ASP A 128 -5.10 10.41 0.69
CA ASP A 128 -4.26 11.58 0.41
C ASP A 128 -5.16 12.79 0.12
N LYS A 129 -5.02 13.88 0.89
CA LYS A 129 -5.77 15.12 0.69
C LYS A 129 -5.30 15.91 -0.54
N ALA A 130 -4.27 15.46 -1.24
CA ALA A 130 -3.93 15.91 -2.60
C ALA A 130 -4.72 15.17 -3.69
N ASP A 131 -5.29 13.98 -3.43
CA ASP A 131 -6.17 13.28 -4.36
C ASP A 131 -7.55 13.93 -4.38
N LYS A 132 -7.95 14.43 -5.56
CA LYS A 132 -9.25 15.09 -5.77
C LYS A 132 -10.43 14.13 -5.73
N GLU A 133 -10.17 12.84 -5.93
CA GLU A 133 -11.19 11.79 -5.84
C GLU A 133 -11.25 11.14 -4.45
N GLU A 134 -10.38 11.56 -3.52
CA GLU A 134 -10.31 11.04 -2.15
C GLU A 134 -10.32 9.50 -2.08
N ARG A 135 -9.58 8.84 -2.99
CA ARG A 135 -9.57 7.39 -3.08
C ARG A 135 -8.89 6.78 -1.86
N ILE A 136 -9.47 5.71 -1.33
CA ILE A 136 -8.86 4.92 -0.26
C ILE A 136 -7.57 4.27 -0.78
N GLN A 137 -6.49 4.44 -0.03
CA GLN A 137 -5.17 3.93 -0.32
C GLN A 137 -4.56 3.20 0.88
N ILE A 138 -3.61 2.29 0.61
CA ILE A 138 -2.85 1.59 1.65
C ILE A 138 -1.52 2.30 1.90
N PHE A 139 -1.41 2.95 3.04
CA PHE A 139 -0.16 3.57 3.48
C PHE A 139 0.73 2.55 4.20
N ARG A 140 2.01 2.50 3.80
CA ARG A 140 3.07 1.72 4.47
C ARG A 140 3.98 2.66 5.25
N GLY A 141 3.85 2.60 6.58
CA GLY A 141 4.61 3.42 7.52
C GLY A 141 5.65 2.62 8.33
N PRO A 142 6.83 3.21 8.65
CA PRO A 142 7.73 2.67 9.67
C PRO A 142 7.16 2.88 11.08
N LYS A 143 7.75 2.23 12.08
CA LYS A 143 7.36 2.36 13.50
C LYS A 143 7.27 3.82 13.98
N THR A 144 8.19 4.68 13.56
CA THR A 144 8.22 6.10 13.94
C THR A 144 6.98 6.88 13.48
N VAL A 145 6.41 6.53 12.33
CA VAL A 145 5.16 7.13 11.83
C VAL A 145 3.97 6.56 12.58
N TYR A 146 3.94 5.23 12.78
CA TYR A 146 2.92 4.54 13.58
C TYR A 146 2.80 5.10 15.00
N ASP A 147 3.92 5.23 15.73
CA ASP A 147 3.93 5.70 17.11
C ASP A 147 3.36 7.13 17.21
N ARG A 148 3.60 7.98 16.21
CA ARG A 148 3.08 9.36 16.16
C ARG A 148 1.60 9.43 15.80
N PHE A 149 1.13 8.59 14.87
CA PHE A 149 -0.31 8.49 14.58
C PHE A 149 -1.09 8.03 15.81
N VAL A 150 -0.61 6.97 16.49
CA VAL A 150 -1.26 6.45 17.69
C VAL A 150 -1.21 7.45 18.84
N ALA A 151 -0.09 8.13 19.06
CA ALA A 151 0.01 9.15 20.11
C ALA A 151 -1.03 10.28 19.96
N VAL A 152 -1.22 10.80 18.74
CA VAL A 152 -2.25 11.82 18.46
C VAL A 152 -3.66 11.29 18.64
N ILE A 153 -3.93 10.03 18.28
CA ILE A 153 -5.27 9.44 18.38
C ILE A 153 -5.65 9.07 19.82
N LEU A 154 -4.66 8.76 20.67
CA LEU A 154 -4.88 8.51 22.10
C LEU A 154 -4.99 9.79 22.94
N ASP A 155 -4.63 10.94 22.38
CA ASP A 155 -4.84 12.25 23.00
C ASP A 155 -6.27 12.74 22.69
N GLU A 156 -7.24 12.15 23.40
CA GLU A 156 -8.67 12.47 23.25
C GLU A 156 -9.02 13.88 23.79
N GLU A 157 -8.13 14.53 24.54
CA GLU A 157 -8.31 15.90 25.03
C GLU A 157 -7.96 16.93 23.93
N GLU A 158 -6.82 16.80 23.25
CA GLU A 158 -6.44 17.69 22.14
C GLU A 158 -7.13 17.29 20.82
N PHE A 159 -7.29 15.99 20.57
CA PHE A 159 -7.79 15.43 19.31
C PHE A 159 -8.98 14.46 19.46
N PRO A 160 -10.09 14.85 20.14
CA PRO A 160 -11.30 14.02 20.19
C PRO A 160 -11.78 13.65 18.78
N ASP A 161 -12.17 12.39 18.57
CA ASP A 161 -12.59 11.85 17.27
C ASP A 161 -11.62 12.12 16.11
N ALA A 162 -10.30 12.01 16.34
CA ALA A 162 -9.26 12.26 15.33
C ALA A 162 -9.47 11.53 13.98
N CYS A 163 -10.18 10.40 13.97
CA CYS A 163 -10.49 9.60 12.78
C CYS A 163 -11.87 9.87 12.14
N SER A 164 -12.64 10.86 12.63
CA SER A 164 -13.97 11.20 12.09
C SER A 164 -13.92 11.56 10.61
N LEU A 165 -14.92 11.13 9.84
CA LEU A 165 -15.06 11.50 8.42
C LEU A 165 -15.45 12.98 8.25
N GLU A 166 -16.22 13.55 9.18
CA GLU A 166 -16.71 14.93 9.07
C GLU A 166 -15.75 15.95 9.70
N ASN A 167 -15.19 15.63 10.87
CA ASN A 167 -14.43 16.58 11.70
C ASN A 167 -13.13 15.98 12.26
N GLY A 168 -12.56 14.97 11.59
CA GLY A 168 -11.29 14.36 11.96
C GLY A 168 -10.05 15.20 11.62
N VAL A 169 -8.89 14.64 11.94
CA VAL A 169 -7.57 15.27 11.84
C VAL A 169 -6.84 14.79 10.58
N ASP A 170 -6.31 15.74 9.81
CA ASP A 170 -5.37 15.44 8.72
C ASP A 170 -3.94 15.43 9.24
N PHE A 171 -3.15 14.42 8.89
CA PHE A 171 -1.76 14.29 9.30
C PHE A 171 -0.81 14.77 8.20
N LEU A 172 0.00 15.78 8.51
CA LEU A 172 1.13 16.17 7.68
C LEU A 172 2.28 15.20 7.93
N VAL A 173 2.52 14.30 6.99
CA VAL A 173 3.61 13.33 7.06
C VAL A 173 4.76 13.82 6.19
N GLN A 174 5.93 13.99 6.79
CA GLN A 174 7.16 14.42 6.12
C GLN A 174 8.13 13.25 5.99
N LYS A 175 8.74 13.10 4.82
CA LYS A 175 9.86 12.20 4.55
C LYS A 175 11.05 13.03 4.06
N SER A 176 12.20 12.88 4.70
CA SER A 176 13.44 13.60 4.38
C SER A 176 14.65 12.68 4.38
N GLY A 177 15.62 12.93 3.51
CA GLY A 177 16.78 12.05 3.33
C GLY A 177 16.50 10.83 2.44
N THR A 178 17.55 10.06 2.16
CA THR A 178 17.53 8.92 1.23
C THR A 178 18.19 7.68 1.85
N GLY A 179 17.79 6.49 1.39
CA GLY A 179 18.35 5.22 1.85
C GLY A 179 18.25 5.06 3.37
N LEU A 180 19.38 4.70 4.01
CA LEU A 180 19.49 4.53 5.46
C LEU A 180 19.33 5.84 6.25
N ASN A 181 19.55 7.00 5.62
CA ASN A 181 19.43 8.32 6.24
C ASN A 181 18.02 8.93 6.09
N THR A 182 17.01 8.10 5.82
CA THR A 182 15.61 8.56 5.71
C THR A 182 14.99 8.78 7.08
N THR A 183 14.57 10.01 7.34
CA THR A 183 13.85 10.45 8.55
C THR A 183 12.39 10.71 8.23
N TYR A 184 11.52 10.48 9.21
CA TYR A 184 10.08 10.66 9.10
C TYR A 184 9.55 11.58 10.20
N GLY A 185 8.81 12.59 9.82
CA GLY A 185 8.05 13.47 10.71
C GLY A 185 6.55 13.26 10.52
N VAL A 186 5.79 13.41 11.60
CA VAL A 186 4.32 13.41 11.58
C VAL A 186 3.85 14.56 12.44
N THR A 187 2.94 15.38 11.92
CA THR A 187 2.36 16.51 12.64
C THR A 187 0.86 16.55 12.36
N PRO A 188 -0.02 16.57 13.38
CA PRO A 188 -1.45 16.77 13.16
C PRO A 188 -1.70 18.17 12.59
N SER A 189 -2.67 18.28 11.68
CA SER A 189 -3.11 19.58 11.18
C SER A 189 -3.96 20.28 12.24
N PRO A 190 -3.72 21.55 12.58
CA PRO A 190 -4.50 22.28 13.59
C PRO A 190 -5.95 22.56 13.13
N LYS A 191 -6.24 22.37 11.84
CA LYS A 191 -7.59 22.45 11.28
C LYS A 191 -8.10 21.04 11.02
N ARG A 192 -9.24 20.72 11.64
CA ARG A 192 -10.08 19.58 11.30
C ARG A 192 -10.70 19.76 9.92
N SER A 193 -11.00 18.65 9.23
CA SER A 193 -11.62 18.70 7.90
C SER A 193 -12.49 17.48 7.62
N ALA A 194 -13.42 17.62 6.68
CA ALA A 194 -14.20 16.52 6.16
C ALA A 194 -13.42 15.72 5.10
N VAL A 195 -13.79 14.45 4.93
CA VAL A 195 -13.38 13.55 3.86
C VAL A 195 -14.61 12.71 3.45
N SER A 196 -14.70 12.37 2.17
CA SER A 196 -15.72 11.50 1.59
C SER A 196 -15.03 10.35 0.85
N PRO A 197 -14.43 9.37 1.57
CA PRO A 197 -13.53 8.39 0.97
C PRO A 197 -14.18 7.56 -0.12
N GLN A 198 -13.48 7.36 -1.24
CA GLN A 198 -13.97 6.57 -2.37
C GLN A 198 -13.27 5.21 -2.47
N GLY A 199 -14.06 4.15 -2.64
CA GLY A 199 -13.59 2.75 -2.69
C GLY A 199 -13.92 1.97 -1.42
N SER A 200 -13.21 0.87 -1.20
CA SER A 200 -13.38 -0.01 -0.04
C SER A 200 -12.18 0.08 0.90
N LEU A 201 -12.44 0.01 2.21
CA LEU A 201 -11.39 -0.18 3.21
C LEU A 201 -10.76 -1.56 3.07
N THR A 202 -9.43 -1.63 3.14
CA THR A 202 -8.69 -2.88 3.04
C THR A 202 -8.71 -3.61 4.38
N ASN A 203 -9.15 -4.88 4.37
CA ASN A 203 -8.93 -5.84 5.44
C ASN A 203 -7.51 -6.42 5.28
N PHE A 204 -6.54 -5.89 6.03
CA PHE A 204 -5.12 -6.23 5.84
C PHE A 204 -4.79 -7.69 6.16
N GLU A 205 -5.48 -8.30 7.12
CA GLU A 205 -5.30 -9.71 7.44
C GLU A 205 -5.71 -10.63 6.28
N GLU A 206 -6.84 -10.31 5.64
CA GLU A 206 -7.32 -11.01 4.45
C GLU A 206 -6.43 -10.71 3.24
N GLN A 207 -5.99 -9.47 3.07
CA GLN A 207 -5.06 -9.10 2.00
C GLN A 207 -3.73 -9.84 2.11
N GLU A 208 -3.12 -9.94 3.31
CA GLU A 208 -1.85 -10.64 3.49
C GLU A 208 -2.01 -12.17 3.44
N ALA A 209 -3.18 -12.72 3.81
CA ALA A 209 -3.50 -14.14 3.59
C ALA A 209 -3.70 -14.47 2.09
N ASN A 210 -4.41 -13.59 1.37
CA ASN A 210 -4.67 -13.72 -0.07
C ASN A 210 -3.47 -13.30 -0.93
N ARG A 211 -2.39 -12.78 -0.34
CA ARG A 211 -1.18 -12.34 -1.04
C ARG A 211 -0.35 -13.47 -1.68
N GLY A 212 -0.92 -14.67 -1.70
CA GLY A 212 -0.76 -15.62 -2.81
C GLY A 212 0.62 -16.22 -2.89
N SER A 213 0.97 -17.05 -1.91
CA SER A 213 1.94 -18.16 -2.03
C SER A 213 3.13 -17.93 -2.98
N VAL A 214 3.79 -16.77 -2.88
CA VAL A 214 5.08 -16.59 -3.55
C VAL A 214 6.02 -17.54 -2.84
N ASP A 215 6.43 -18.62 -3.50
CA ASP A 215 7.14 -19.69 -2.84
C ASP A 215 8.48 -19.16 -2.33
N LEU A 216 8.54 -18.93 -1.01
CA LEU A 216 9.72 -18.41 -0.34
C LEU A 216 10.93 -19.31 -0.57
N LYS A 217 10.72 -20.61 -0.86
CA LYS A 217 11.78 -21.53 -1.29
C LYS A 217 12.37 -21.09 -2.63
N VAL A 218 11.55 -20.93 -3.66
CA VAL A 218 11.97 -20.46 -5.00
C VAL A 218 12.63 -19.09 -4.93
N ILE A 219 12.10 -18.15 -4.13
CA ILE A 219 12.77 -16.85 -3.95
C ILE A 219 14.12 -17.02 -3.28
N ALA A 220 14.24 -17.85 -2.24
CA ALA A 220 15.51 -18.05 -1.55
C ALA A 220 16.53 -18.82 -2.42
N GLU A 221 16.09 -19.70 -3.31
CA GLU A 221 16.92 -20.32 -4.35
C GLU A 221 17.42 -19.27 -5.36
N GLN A 222 16.55 -18.35 -5.81
CA GLN A 222 16.94 -17.22 -6.68
C GLN A 222 17.91 -16.24 -6.00
N VAL A 223 17.72 -15.96 -4.71
CA VAL A 223 18.69 -15.19 -3.90
C VAL A 223 20.02 -15.93 -3.85
N ALA A 224 19.99 -17.24 -3.58
CA ALA A 224 21.20 -18.05 -3.46
C ALA A 224 22.01 -18.07 -4.77
N GLU A 225 21.33 -18.24 -5.91
CA GLU A 225 21.94 -18.15 -7.25
C GLU A 225 22.48 -16.74 -7.55
N ALA A 226 21.69 -15.69 -7.29
CA ALA A 226 22.07 -14.30 -7.60
C ALA A 226 23.25 -13.77 -6.77
N TYR A 227 23.57 -14.39 -5.63
CA TYR A 227 24.64 -13.99 -4.72
C TYR A 227 25.75 -15.05 -4.54
N ASP A 228 25.71 -16.16 -5.29
CA ASP A 228 26.67 -17.28 -5.23
C ASP A 228 26.84 -17.87 -3.81
N VAL A 229 25.71 -18.16 -3.15
CA VAL A 229 25.65 -18.75 -1.79
C VAL A 229 24.81 -20.02 -1.74
N THR A 230 25.06 -20.89 -0.76
CA THR A 230 24.36 -22.18 -0.65
C THR A 230 23.01 -22.07 0.09
N VAL A 231 21.97 -22.70 -0.45
CA VAL A 231 20.66 -22.87 0.22
C VAL A 231 20.75 -23.93 1.33
N PRO A 232 20.30 -23.67 2.57
CA PRO A 232 20.47 -24.60 3.70
C PRO A 232 19.31 -25.59 3.92
N PHE A 233 18.39 -25.78 2.97
CA PHE A 233 17.13 -26.56 3.12
C PHE A 233 16.59 -27.17 1.83
#